data_AF-A0A945CHK1-F1
#
_entry.id   AF-A0A945CHK1-F1
#
_cell.length_a   1.000
_cell.length_b   1.000
_cell.length_c   1.000
_cell.angle_alpha   90.00
_cell.angle_beta   90.00
_cell.angle_gamma   90.00
#
_symmetry.space_group_name_H-M   'P 1'
#
loop_
_entity.id
_entity.type
_entity.pdbx_description
1 polymer ?
#
loop_
_entity_poly.entity_id
_entity_poly.type
_entity_poly.pdbx_seq_one_letter_code
_entity_poly.pdbx_strand_id
1 'polypeptide(L)'
;MKILNGLQYPRRLTTHLACLEGAAQYLKIDVTTGWLYGVTGHAFVMCLGENLCPSGPHCWRQEPLHRLCRNLPIRIGGVAGPQATPELLEKAWAHVQEFIDKGHPCYGWHWEWIPIKGYDAEGYLYPEGIEGPKDWRDFGAKAIGFLELYSVEPNTPSADAQTIRETLGFAIDWAESWDQWTLKGYQGGLAAYDTWIKGMISGNADPFGLAYHAKIWSECRGFAVEFLKEAGNRFNGEYAALFSDAVSHYAIVSDSLTGISHLWPWPDEGTHDTRKEEVEERTLEKGTKDRIITELEKAKEAEAAGVDALKKIVRALQNAR
;
A
#
# COMPACT_ATOMS: atom_id res chain seq x y z
N MET A 1 -26.26 14.34 -11.22
CA MET A 1 -26.16 13.31 -10.17
C MET A 1 -25.96 11.98 -10.84
N LYS A 2 -24.92 11.26 -10.44
CA LYS A 2 -24.59 9.93 -10.97
C LYS A 2 -24.03 9.08 -9.83
N ILE A 3 -24.40 7.81 -9.82
CA ILE A 3 -23.92 6.81 -8.85
C ILE A 3 -23.51 5.57 -9.62
N LEU A 4 -22.34 5.03 -9.28
CA LEU A 4 -21.85 3.73 -9.72
C LEU A 4 -22.43 2.65 -8.79
N ASN A 5 -23.54 2.04 -9.20
CA ASN A 5 -24.21 1.01 -8.42
C ASN A 5 -23.39 -0.29 -8.39
N GLY A 6 -23.20 -0.87 -7.21
CA GLY A 6 -22.44 -2.12 -7.04
C GLY A 6 -20.94 -1.94 -6.89
N LEU A 7 -20.44 -0.71 -6.87
CA LEU A 7 -19.07 -0.41 -6.50
C LEU A 7 -18.85 -0.71 -5.00
N GLN A 8 -18.02 -1.71 -4.72
CA GLN A 8 -17.63 -2.14 -3.39
C GLN A 8 -16.13 -1.98 -3.20
N TYR A 9 -15.71 -1.91 -1.94
CA TYR A 9 -14.31 -1.77 -1.59
C TYR A 9 -13.92 -2.82 -0.56
N PRO A 10 -12.89 -3.62 -0.83
CA PRO A 10 -12.41 -4.60 0.12
C PRO A 10 -11.81 -3.90 1.34
N ARG A 11 -11.93 -4.53 2.51
CA ARG A 11 -11.22 -4.06 3.70
C ARG A 11 -9.73 -4.42 3.55
N ARG A 12 -8.91 -3.38 3.35
CA ARG A 12 -7.44 -3.46 3.39
C ARG A 12 -6.93 -2.37 4.33
N LEU A 13 -5.81 -2.63 4.99
CA LEU A 13 -5.11 -1.57 5.73
C LEU A 13 -4.41 -0.62 4.74
N THR A 14 -3.96 -1.16 3.61
CA THR A 14 -3.43 -0.34 2.51
C THR A 14 -4.60 0.23 1.70
N THR A 15 -5.24 1.28 2.23
CA THR A 15 -6.47 1.89 1.69
C THR A 15 -6.36 2.32 0.24
N HIS A 16 -5.16 2.71 -0.22
CA HIS A 16 -4.89 3.01 -1.63
C HIS A 16 -5.16 1.79 -2.52
N LEU A 17 -4.66 0.63 -2.12
CA LEU A 17 -4.81 -0.61 -2.87
C LEU A 17 -6.23 -1.15 -2.76
N ALA A 18 -6.93 -0.93 -1.63
CA ALA A 18 -8.37 -1.18 -1.57
C ALA A 18 -9.14 -0.38 -2.63
N CYS A 19 -8.79 0.89 -2.84
CA CYS A 19 -9.42 1.72 -3.87
C CYS A 19 -9.20 1.16 -5.27
N LEU A 20 -7.96 0.75 -5.59
CA LEU A 20 -7.64 0.17 -6.90
C LEU A 20 -8.26 -1.21 -7.10
N GLU A 21 -8.26 -2.07 -6.07
CA GLU A 21 -8.87 -3.40 -6.11
C GLU A 21 -10.39 -3.31 -6.30
N GLY A 22 -11.07 -2.45 -5.53
CA GLY A 22 -12.51 -2.23 -5.66
C GLY A 22 -12.88 -1.65 -7.04
N ALA A 23 -12.07 -0.73 -7.58
CA ALA A 23 -12.27 -0.21 -8.91
C ALA A 23 -12.08 -1.27 -10.00
N ALA A 24 -11.04 -2.11 -9.90
CA ALA A 24 -10.80 -3.20 -10.84
C ALA A 24 -11.96 -4.22 -10.83
N GLN A 25 -12.43 -4.60 -9.64
CA GLN A 25 -13.59 -5.50 -9.48
C GLN A 25 -14.85 -4.93 -10.12
N TYR A 26 -15.14 -3.65 -9.89
CA TYR A 26 -16.29 -2.97 -10.48
C TYR A 26 -16.23 -2.92 -12.02
N LEU A 27 -15.04 -2.61 -12.56
CA LEU A 27 -14.78 -2.57 -13.99
C LEU A 27 -14.64 -3.96 -14.63
N LYS A 28 -14.72 -5.03 -13.82
CA LYS A 28 -14.52 -6.43 -14.24
C LYS A 28 -13.16 -6.68 -14.90
N ILE A 29 -12.13 -6.00 -14.38
CA ILE A 29 -10.75 -6.15 -14.81
C ILE A 29 -10.16 -7.34 -14.06
N ASP A 30 -9.64 -8.31 -14.81
CA ASP A 30 -9.00 -9.50 -14.26
C ASP A 30 -7.58 -9.15 -13.76
N VAL A 31 -7.46 -8.95 -12.46
CA VAL A 31 -6.20 -8.72 -11.76
C VAL A 31 -6.32 -9.28 -10.35
N THR A 32 -5.36 -10.10 -9.93
CA THR A 32 -5.31 -10.64 -8.57
C THR A 32 -4.81 -9.57 -7.59
N THR A 33 -5.17 -9.70 -6.32
CA THR A 33 -4.68 -8.79 -5.26
C THR A 33 -3.16 -8.85 -5.14
N GLY A 34 -2.57 -10.06 -5.15
CA GLY A 34 -1.12 -10.25 -5.17
C GLY A 34 -0.46 -9.52 -6.34
N TRP A 35 -0.98 -9.68 -7.57
CA TRP A 35 -0.44 -8.97 -8.74
C TRP A 35 -0.55 -7.45 -8.60
N LEU A 36 -1.68 -6.94 -8.10
CA LEU A 36 -1.90 -5.52 -7.88
C LEU A 36 -0.90 -4.95 -6.86
N TYR A 37 -0.77 -5.54 -5.67
CA TYR A 37 0.17 -5.10 -4.63
C TYR A 37 1.62 -5.22 -5.07
N GLY A 38 1.96 -6.33 -5.73
CA GLY A 38 3.30 -6.59 -6.25
C GLY A 38 3.68 -5.56 -7.29
N VAL A 39 2.89 -5.43 -8.37
CA VAL A 39 3.24 -4.56 -9.50
C VAL A 39 3.33 -3.10 -9.10
N THR A 40 2.44 -2.61 -8.22
CA THR A 40 2.50 -1.24 -7.69
C THR A 40 3.66 -1.00 -6.72
N GLY A 41 4.43 -2.03 -6.36
CA GLY A 41 5.56 -1.96 -5.44
C GLY A 41 5.18 -1.98 -3.95
N HIS A 42 3.90 -1.85 -3.62
CA HIS A 42 3.41 -1.78 -2.24
C HIS A 42 3.68 -3.04 -1.43
N ALA A 43 3.74 -4.19 -2.09
CA ALA A 43 4.13 -5.45 -1.46
C ALA A 43 5.54 -5.43 -0.84
N PHE A 44 6.44 -4.57 -1.35
CA PHE A 44 7.86 -4.53 -1.00
C PHE A 44 8.28 -3.28 -0.22
N VAL A 45 7.49 -2.21 -0.31
CA VAL A 45 7.70 -0.99 0.48
C VAL A 45 7.49 -1.29 1.97
N MET A 46 8.31 -0.65 2.79
CA MET A 46 8.10 -0.53 4.23
C MET A 46 8.78 0.75 4.69
N CYS A 47 8.00 1.67 5.27
CA CYS A 47 8.47 2.99 5.68
C CYS A 47 8.05 3.28 7.12
N LEU A 48 9.01 3.61 7.97
CA LEU A 48 8.78 3.87 9.39
C LEU A 48 9.46 5.15 9.84
N GLY A 49 8.74 5.93 10.65
CA GLY A 49 9.28 7.09 11.35
C GLY A 49 9.80 6.70 12.74
N GLU A 50 10.46 7.65 13.40
CA GLU A 50 10.77 7.50 14.82
C GLU A 50 9.49 7.24 15.64
N ASN A 51 9.62 6.47 16.72
CA ASN A 51 8.53 6.14 17.64
C ASN A 51 7.32 5.42 16.99
N LEU A 52 7.47 4.81 15.80
CA LEU A 52 6.38 4.08 15.12
C LEU A 52 5.16 4.95 14.82
N CYS A 53 5.35 6.23 14.47
CA CYS A 53 4.24 7.09 14.09
C CYS A 53 3.37 6.44 12.97
N PRO A 54 2.04 6.34 13.14
CA PRO A 54 1.16 5.63 12.20
C PRO A 54 1.14 6.24 10.79
N SER A 55 1.63 7.47 10.59
CA SER A 55 1.75 8.07 9.26
C SER A 55 2.80 7.40 8.36
N GLY A 56 3.71 6.60 8.92
CA GLY A 56 4.85 5.99 8.21
C GLY A 56 4.53 5.37 6.85
N PRO A 57 3.45 4.56 6.68
CA PRO A 57 3.13 3.93 5.40
C PRO A 57 2.82 4.92 4.27
N HIS A 58 2.54 6.18 4.59
CA HIS A 58 2.25 7.25 3.64
C HIS A 58 3.42 8.23 3.46
N CYS A 59 4.49 8.13 4.26
CA CYS A 59 5.59 9.09 4.28
C CYS A 59 6.73 8.75 3.31
N TRP A 60 6.37 8.50 2.06
CA TRP A 60 7.31 8.27 0.95
C TRP A 60 6.75 8.81 -0.37
N ARG A 61 7.64 9.02 -1.33
CA ARG A 61 7.40 9.53 -2.68
C ARG A 61 6.67 8.51 -3.54
N GLN A 62 5.39 8.77 -3.83
CA GLN A 62 4.49 7.85 -4.53
C GLN A 62 4.67 7.85 -6.07
N GLU A 63 5.56 8.66 -6.63
CA GLU A 63 5.81 8.71 -8.09
C GLU A 63 6.11 7.35 -8.74
N PRO A 64 6.87 6.42 -8.10
CA PRO A 64 7.07 5.08 -8.63
C PRO A 64 5.78 4.29 -8.84
N LEU A 65 4.76 4.46 -7.99
CA LEU A 65 3.45 3.82 -8.18
C LEU A 65 2.85 4.24 -9.52
N HIS A 66 2.83 5.54 -9.83
CA HIS A 66 2.24 6.02 -11.08
C HIS A 66 2.98 5.51 -12.32
N ARG A 67 4.30 5.31 -12.21
CA ARG A 67 5.10 4.70 -13.26
C ARG A 67 4.75 3.21 -13.42
N LEU A 68 4.77 2.46 -12.32
CA LEU A 68 4.58 1.01 -12.31
C LEU A 68 3.15 0.59 -12.64
N CYS A 69 2.13 1.37 -12.26
CA CYS A 69 0.73 1.10 -12.60
C CYS A 69 0.48 1.01 -14.11
N ARG A 70 1.36 1.58 -14.95
CA ARG A 70 1.25 1.45 -16.42
C ARG A 70 1.38 0.00 -16.90
N ASN A 71 1.98 -0.86 -16.09
CA ASN A 71 2.14 -2.28 -16.35
C ASN A 71 0.89 -3.11 -16.01
N LEU A 72 -0.11 -2.50 -15.35
CA LEU A 72 -1.35 -3.16 -14.97
C LEU A 72 -2.43 -2.99 -16.04
N PRO A 73 -3.46 -3.86 -16.04
CA PRO A 73 -4.66 -3.66 -16.85
C PRO A 73 -5.56 -2.52 -16.33
N ILE A 74 -5.05 -1.68 -15.41
CA ILE A 74 -5.67 -0.44 -14.94
C ILE A 74 -4.78 0.76 -15.26
N ARG A 75 -5.40 1.89 -15.56
CA ARG A 75 -4.75 3.19 -15.68
C ARG A 75 -5.30 4.11 -14.61
N ILE A 76 -4.39 4.86 -13.98
CA ILE A 76 -4.70 5.91 -13.03
C ILE A 76 -4.45 7.25 -13.71
N GLY A 77 -5.48 8.10 -13.75
CA GLY A 77 -5.39 9.50 -14.20
C GLY A 77 -6.00 10.40 -13.15
N GLY A 78 -5.54 11.65 -12.99
CA GLY A 78 -6.04 12.45 -11.89
C GLY A 78 -5.60 13.91 -11.87
N VAL A 79 -6.10 14.59 -10.85
CA VAL A 79 -5.79 15.97 -10.49
C VAL A 79 -5.05 15.94 -9.16
N ALA A 80 -3.82 16.43 -9.15
CA ALA A 80 -3.00 16.48 -7.97
C ALA A 80 -2.27 17.83 -7.86
N GLY A 81 -2.02 18.26 -6.62
CA GLY A 81 -1.25 19.46 -6.36
C GLY A 81 -0.95 19.63 -4.87
N PRO A 82 0.14 20.35 -4.53
CA PRO A 82 0.61 20.50 -3.15
C PRO A 82 -0.35 21.31 -2.26
N GLN A 83 -1.31 22.00 -2.86
CA GLN A 83 -2.30 22.86 -2.21
C GLN A 83 -3.66 22.68 -2.88
N ALA A 84 -4.70 22.47 -2.08
CA ALA A 84 -6.08 22.40 -2.52
C ALA A 84 -6.64 23.81 -2.82
N THR A 85 -6.14 24.47 -3.87
CA THR A 85 -6.64 25.79 -4.27
C THR A 85 -8.05 25.69 -4.87
N PRO A 86 -8.86 26.77 -4.86
CA PRO A 86 -10.18 26.76 -5.47
C PRO A 86 -10.17 26.26 -6.92
N GLU A 87 -9.19 26.67 -7.73
CA GLU A 87 -9.07 26.26 -9.14
C GLU A 87 -8.76 24.77 -9.27
N LEU A 88 -7.95 24.22 -8.36
CA LEU A 88 -7.59 22.81 -8.38
C LEU A 88 -8.75 21.93 -7.91
N LEU A 89 -9.48 22.39 -6.89
CA LEU A 89 -10.70 21.73 -6.42
C LEU A 89 -11.77 21.72 -7.53
N GLU A 90 -11.99 22.82 -8.24
CA GLU A 90 -12.93 22.87 -9.39
C GLU A 90 -12.52 21.89 -10.50
N LYS A 91 -11.21 21.77 -10.78
CA LYS A 91 -10.70 20.76 -11.73
C LYS A 91 -10.93 19.33 -11.24
N ALA A 92 -10.73 19.06 -9.96
CA ALA A 92 -10.96 17.74 -9.38
C ALA A 92 -12.45 17.38 -9.40
N TRP A 93 -13.32 18.35 -9.11
CA TRP A 93 -14.77 18.19 -9.23
C TRP A 93 -15.18 17.83 -10.66
N ALA A 94 -14.73 18.61 -11.65
CA ALA A 94 -15.00 18.32 -13.06
C ALA A 94 -14.45 16.95 -13.49
N HIS A 95 -13.24 16.58 -13.02
CA HIS A 95 -12.64 15.26 -13.26
C HIS A 95 -13.53 14.13 -12.73
N VAL A 96 -13.97 14.20 -11.46
CA VAL A 96 -14.88 13.19 -10.89
C VAL A 96 -16.15 13.09 -11.70
N GLN A 97 -16.78 14.21 -12.04
CA GLN A 97 -18.02 14.20 -12.81
C GLN A 97 -17.84 13.49 -14.16
N GLU A 98 -16.79 13.86 -14.91
CA GLU A 98 -16.48 13.28 -16.21
C GLU A 98 -16.28 11.76 -16.13
N PHE A 99 -15.47 11.28 -15.19
CA PHE A 99 -15.12 9.86 -15.12
C PHE A 99 -16.25 9.01 -14.52
N ILE A 100 -16.97 9.51 -13.52
CA ILE A 100 -18.15 8.83 -12.99
C ILE A 100 -19.25 8.74 -14.05
N ASP A 101 -19.45 9.76 -14.89
CA ASP A 101 -20.43 9.72 -15.98
C ASP A 101 -20.09 8.65 -17.03
N LYS A 102 -18.79 8.41 -17.27
CA LYS A 102 -18.27 7.32 -18.11
C LYS A 102 -18.33 5.95 -17.45
N GLY A 103 -18.68 5.86 -16.17
CA GLY A 103 -18.71 4.61 -15.42
C GLY A 103 -17.36 4.20 -14.84
N HIS A 104 -16.41 5.13 -14.71
CA HIS A 104 -15.08 4.90 -14.16
C HIS A 104 -15.02 5.34 -12.68
N PRO A 105 -14.68 4.44 -11.74
CA PRO A 105 -14.53 4.77 -10.33
C PRO A 105 -13.48 5.85 -10.07
N CYS A 106 -13.72 6.69 -9.06
CA CYS A 106 -12.76 7.67 -8.57
C CYS A 106 -12.37 7.37 -7.11
N TYR A 107 -11.23 7.90 -6.69
CA TYR A 107 -10.78 7.88 -5.29
C TYR A 107 -9.80 9.04 -5.05
N GLY A 108 -9.53 9.40 -3.80
CA GLY A 108 -8.58 10.46 -3.49
C GLY A 108 -8.09 10.45 -2.05
N TRP A 109 -7.11 11.29 -1.74
CA TRP A 109 -6.54 11.41 -0.41
C TRP A 109 -7.30 12.45 0.44
N HIS A 110 -7.79 12.01 1.60
CA HIS A 110 -8.34 12.87 2.66
C HIS A 110 -8.16 12.17 4.01
N TRP A 111 -6.99 12.35 4.63
CA TRP A 111 -6.48 11.59 5.80
C TRP A 111 -6.19 10.11 5.53
N GLU A 112 -6.97 9.49 4.66
CA GLU A 112 -6.80 8.16 4.10
C GLU A 112 -7.13 8.19 2.60
N TRP A 113 -6.89 7.07 1.89
CA TRP A 113 -7.40 6.92 0.54
C TRP A 113 -8.88 6.55 0.55
N ILE A 114 -9.71 7.45 0.03
CA ILE A 114 -11.16 7.36 0.10
C ILE A 114 -11.73 7.12 -1.30
N PRO A 115 -12.53 6.05 -1.49
CA PRO A 115 -13.26 5.83 -2.72
C PRO A 115 -14.44 6.76 -2.94
N ILE A 116 -14.66 7.19 -4.18
CA ILE A 116 -15.78 8.04 -4.60
C ILE A 116 -16.64 7.24 -5.59
N LYS A 117 -17.89 6.93 -5.19
CA LYS A 117 -18.82 6.15 -6.00
C LYS A 117 -19.74 6.99 -6.88
N GLY A 118 -19.75 8.30 -6.68
CA GLY A 118 -20.71 9.16 -7.34
C GLY A 118 -20.60 10.61 -6.93
N TYR A 119 -21.53 11.39 -7.44
CA TYR A 119 -21.68 12.80 -7.09
C TYR A 119 -23.14 13.24 -7.20
N ASP A 120 -23.52 14.26 -6.44
CA ASP A 120 -24.81 14.94 -6.53
C ASP A 120 -24.64 16.47 -6.54
N ALA A 121 -25.66 17.22 -6.12
CA ALA A 121 -25.61 18.68 -6.06
C ALA A 121 -24.82 19.21 -4.85
N GLU A 122 -24.65 18.39 -3.81
CA GLU A 122 -23.97 18.75 -2.56
C GLU A 122 -22.47 18.40 -2.64
N GLY A 123 -22.13 17.28 -3.28
CA GLY A 123 -20.73 16.95 -3.57
C GLY A 123 -20.51 15.48 -3.89
N TYR A 124 -19.45 14.90 -3.30
CA TYR A 124 -19.07 13.51 -3.55
C TYR A 124 -19.92 12.53 -2.74
N LEU A 125 -20.19 11.38 -3.36
CA LEU A 125 -20.90 10.27 -2.73
C LEU A 125 -19.92 9.12 -2.47
N TYR A 126 -20.03 8.53 -1.28
CA TYR A 126 -19.12 7.50 -0.79
C TYR A 126 -19.82 6.14 -0.67
N PRO A 127 -19.09 5.01 -0.80
CA PRO A 127 -19.57 3.68 -0.45
C PRO A 127 -20.11 3.59 0.97
N GLU A 128 -20.96 2.60 1.23
CA GLU A 128 -21.49 2.37 2.58
C GLU A 128 -20.35 2.06 3.56
N GLY A 129 -20.40 2.66 4.76
CA GLY A 129 -19.37 2.50 5.79
C GLY A 129 -18.08 3.30 5.53
N ILE A 130 -18.02 4.08 4.45
CA ILE A 130 -16.91 5.00 4.16
C ILE A 130 -17.38 6.43 4.37
N GLU A 131 -16.69 7.16 5.24
CA GLU A 131 -16.92 8.58 5.48
C GLU A 131 -15.95 9.42 4.66
N GLY A 132 -16.45 10.55 4.16
CA GLY A 132 -15.66 11.55 3.45
C GLY A 132 -16.37 12.90 3.49
N PRO A 133 -15.70 13.98 3.06
CA PRO A 133 -16.27 15.32 3.12
C PRO A 133 -17.48 15.45 2.17
N LYS A 134 -18.59 15.97 2.70
CA LYS A 134 -19.81 16.19 1.90
C LYS A 134 -19.61 17.25 0.82
N ASP A 135 -19.05 18.40 1.18
CA ASP A 135 -18.67 19.43 0.21
C ASP A 135 -17.36 19.03 -0.46
N TRP A 136 -17.36 18.90 -1.78
CA TRP A 136 -16.16 18.55 -2.54
C TRP A 136 -15.03 19.56 -2.37
N ARG A 137 -15.33 20.81 -1.99
CA ARG A 137 -14.34 21.86 -1.69
C ARG A 137 -13.54 21.58 -0.42
N ASP A 138 -14.07 20.75 0.47
CA ASP A 138 -13.37 20.33 1.68
C ASP A 138 -12.39 19.17 1.43
N PHE A 139 -12.49 18.48 0.28
CA PHE A 139 -11.66 17.34 -0.07
C PHE A 139 -10.19 17.74 -0.21
N GLY A 140 -9.29 17.06 0.49
CA GLY A 140 -7.90 17.50 0.69
C GLY A 140 -7.71 18.78 1.54
N ALA A 141 -8.52 19.82 1.31
CA ALA A 141 -8.39 21.14 1.94
C ALA A 141 -8.56 21.14 3.46
N LYS A 142 -9.56 20.40 3.98
CA LYS A 142 -9.76 20.21 5.43
C LYS A 142 -8.99 19.02 6.00
N ALA A 143 -8.18 18.36 5.17
CA ALA A 143 -7.25 17.33 5.63
C ALA A 143 -5.86 17.93 5.88
N ILE A 144 -4.85 17.48 5.13
CA ILE A 144 -3.46 17.96 5.25
C ILE A 144 -3.23 19.19 4.35
N GLY A 145 -4.21 19.56 3.50
CA GLY A 145 -4.18 20.77 2.67
C GLY A 145 -3.67 20.59 1.25
N PHE A 146 -3.13 19.41 0.89
CA PHE A 146 -2.86 19.04 -0.50
C PHE A 146 -4.07 18.35 -1.14
N LEU A 147 -4.11 18.29 -2.47
CA LEU A 147 -5.15 17.58 -3.21
C LEU A 147 -4.53 16.48 -4.05
N GLU A 148 -5.04 15.26 -3.90
CA GLU A 148 -4.78 14.13 -4.79
C GLU A 148 -6.10 13.40 -5.03
N LEU A 149 -6.53 13.38 -6.30
CA LEU A 149 -7.75 12.70 -6.72
C LEU A 149 -7.53 12.02 -8.06
N TYR A 150 -7.97 10.78 -8.17
CA TYR A 150 -7.74 9.93 -9.32
C TYR A 150 -9.02 9.24 -9.80
N SER A 151 -9.07 8.96 -11.09
CA SER A 151 -9.97 7.99 -11.72
C SER A 151 -9.20 6.73 -12.10
N VAL A 152 -9.93 5.62 -12.15
CA VAL A 152 -9.41 4.32 -12.59
C VAL A 152 -10.12 3.89 -13.86
N GLU A 153 -9.35 3.55 -14.88
CA GLU A 153 -9.84 3.13 -16.19
C GLU A 153 -9.21 1.80 -16.60
N PRO A 154 -9.84 1.04 -17.51
CA PRO A 154 -9.17 -0.09 -18.16
C PRO A 154 -7.91 0.34 -18.91
N ASN A 155 -6.89 -0.52 -18.90
CA ASN A 155 -5.64 -0.33 -19.62
C ASN A 155 -5.20 -1.63 -20.29
N THR A 156 -4.33 -1.52 -21.29
CA THR A 156 -3.61 -2.69 -21.80
C THR A 156 -2.34 -2.88 -20.96
N PRO A 157 -2.16 -4.02 -20.27
CA PRO A 157 -0.97 -4.26 -19.47
C PRO A 157 0.27 -4.44 -20.36
N SER A 158 1.45 -4.18 -19.77
CA SER A 158 2.73 -4.54 -20.37
C SER A 158 2.92 -6.05 -20.37
N ALA A 159 3.91 -6.54 -21.14
CA ALA A 159 4.30 -7.94 -21.12
C ALA A 159 4.82 -8.37 -19.73
N ASP A 160 4.49 -9.59 -19.30
CA ASP A 160 4.84 -10.11 -17.97
C ASP A 160 6.33 -9.97 -17.63
N ALA A 161 7.22 -10.27 -18.58
CA ALA A 161 8.67 -10.14 -18.37
C ALA A 161 9.10 -8.70 -18.07
N GLN A 162 8.50 -7.72 -18.75
CA GLN A 162 8.76 -6.31 -18.48
C GLN A 162 8.17 -5.91 -17.13
N THR A 163 6.89 -6.23 -16.89
CA THR A 163 6.18 -5.92 -15.63
C THR A 163 6.97 -6.43 -14.43
N ILE A 164 7.35 -7.72 -14.42
CA ILE A 164 8.08 -8.34 -13.33
C ILE A 164 9.46 -7.71 -13.16
N ARG A 165 10.19 -7.46 -14.24
CA ARG A 165 11.53 -6.84 -14.18
C ARG A 165 11.47 -5.43 -13.59
N GLU A 166 10.51 -4.60 -14.02
CA GLU A 166 10.36 -3.24 -13.50
C GLU A 166 9.91 -3.23 -12.04
N THR A 167 8.98 -4.11 -11.67
CA THR A 167 8.50 -4.26 -10.30
C THR A 167 9.60 -4.73 -9.35
N LEU A 168 10.30 -5.82 -9.69
CA LEU A 168 11.39 -6.32 -8.86
C LEU A 168 12.58 -5.38 -8.85
N GLY A 169 12.84 -4.70 -9.97
CA GLY A 169 13.83 -3.63 -10.05
C GLY A 169 13.53 -2.50 -9.06
N PHE A 170 12.26 -2.07 -8.97
CA PHE A 170 11.84 -1.11 -7.95
C PHE A 170 11.95 -1.66 -6.52
N ALA A 171 11.58 -2.91 -6.27
CA ALA A 171 11.71 -3.51 -4.94
C ALA A 171 13.17 -3.54 -4.46
N ILE A 172 14.11 -3.84 -5.35
CA ILE A 172 15.56 -3.81 -5.08
C ILE A 172 16.02 -2.37 -4.84
N ASP A 173 15.64 -1.45 -5.73
CA ASP A 173 15.97 -0.03 -5.61
C ASP A 173 15.42 0.59 -4.31
N TRP A 174 14.21 0.24 -3.90
CA TRP A 174 13.66 0.59 -2.60
C TRP A 174 14.54 0.06 -1.46
N ALA A 175 14.93 -1.22 -1.51
CA ALA A 175 15.74 -1.80 -0.44
C ALA A 175 17.14 -1.14 -0.32
N GLU A 176 17.75 -0.77 -1.44
CA GLU A 176 19.13 -0.25 -1.50
C GLU A 176 19.24 1.28 -1.45
N SER A 177 18.20 1.98 -1.91
CA SER A 177 18.17 3.45 -2.09
C SER A 177 16.90 4.07 -1.51
N TRP A 178 16.38 3.51 -0.41
CA TRP A 178 15.15 3.97 0.25
C TRP A 178 15.18 5.47 0.60
N ASP A 179 16.34 6.04 0.88
CA ASP A 179 16.53 7.43 1.31
C ASP A 179 16.21 8.45 0.21
N GLN A 180 16.20 8.00 -1.06
CA GLN A 180 15.73 8.80 -2.19
C GLN A 180 14.19 8.88 -2.24
N TRP A 181 13.53 7.89 -1.64
CA TRP A 181 12.08 7.72 -1.70
C TRP A 181 11.37 8.17 -0.43
N THR A 182 11.97 8.02 0.75
CA THR A 182 11.31 8.40 2.01
C THR A 182 11.31 9.91 2.23
N LEU A 183 10.33 10.39 2.99
CA LEU A 183 10.34 11.77 3.48
C LEU A 183 11.37 11.93 4.61
N LYS A 184 11.86 13.15 4.83
CA LYS A 184 12.83 13.44 5.89
C LYS A 184 12.32 12.94 7.25
N GLY A 185 13.16 12.17 7.96
CA GLY A 185 12.83 11.59 9.27
C GLY A 185 12.23 10.18 9.21
N TYR A 186 12.03 9.63 8.02
CA TYR A 186 11.53 8.27 7.81
C TYR A 186 12.59 7.37 7.20
N GLN A 187 12.62 6.12 7.64
CA GLN A 187 13.52 5.08 7.18
C GLN A 187 12.76 4.07 6.32
N GLY A 188 13.42 3.50 5.32
CA GLY A 188 12.88 2.46 4.47
C GLY A 188 13.79 1.23 4.40
N GLY A 189 13.38 0.24 3.61
CA GLY A 189 14.10 -1.03 3.45
C GLY A 189 14.47 -1.67 4.80
N LEU A 190 15.69 -2.22 4.88
CA LEU A 190 16.17 -2.88 6.11
C LEU A 190 16.34 -1.91 7.30
N ALA A 191 16.59 -0.62 7.04
CA ALA A 191 16.73 0.39 8.09
C ALA A 191 15.41 0.67 8.83
N ALA A 192 14.28 0.36 8.21
CA ALA A 192 12.97 0.49 8.84
C ALA A 192 12.75 -0.58 9.94
N TYR A 193 13.29 -1.80 9.78
CA TYR A 193 13.33 -2.81 10.86
C TYR A 193 14.18 -2.33 12.04
N ASP A 194 15.35 -1.75 11.76
CA ASP A 194 16.22 -1.19 12.82
C ASP A 194 15.53 -0.07 13.60
N THR A 195 14.79 0.79 12.89
CA THR A 195 13.98 1.84 13.50
C THR A 195 12.90 1.25 14.40
N TRP A 196 12.24 0.18 13.96
CA TRP A 196 11.22 -0.49 14.74
C TRP A 196 11.79 -1.15 16.00
N ILE A 197 12.88 -1.92 15.86
CA ILE A 197 13.58 -2.56 16.97
C ILE A 197 14.03 -1.51 17.99
N LYS A 198 14.62 -0.40 17.53
CA LYS A 198 15.04 0.70 18.41
C LYS A 198 13.87 1.30 19.18
N GLY A 199 12.73 1.55 18.52
CA GLY A 199 11.52 2.06 19.17
C GLY A 199 10.98 1.12 20.25
N MET A 200 11.01 -0.20 19.98
CA MET A 200 10.65 -1.21 20.98
C MET A 200 11.63 -1.20 22.16
N ILE A 201 12.94 -1.16 21.91
CA ILE A 201 13.98 -1.17 22.95
C ILE A 201 13.87 0.07 23.85
N SER A 202 13.70 1.26 23.27
CA SER A 202 13.64 2.51 24.05
C SER A 202 12.34 2.67 24.82
N GLY A 203 11.28 1.93 24.46
CA GLY A 203 9.95 2.07 25.06
C GLY A 203 9.19 3.31 24.59
N ASN A 204 9.61 3.91 23.47
CA ASN A 204 8.97 5.10 22.89
C ASN A 204 8.07 4.78 21.69
N ALA A 205 7.88 3.49 21.38
CA ALA A 205 6.96 3.05 20.33
C ALA A 205 5.53 3.50 20.66
N ASP A 206 4.90 4.24 19.72
CA ASP A 206 3.49 4.56 19.75
C ASP A 206 2.68 3.26 19.72
N PRO A 207 1.84 2.97 20.74
CA PRO A 207 1.12 1.70 20.82
C PRO A 207 0.18 1.47 19.64
N PHE A 208 -0.51 2.52 19.18
CA PHE A 208 -1.44 2.45 18.05
C PHE A 208 -0.69 2.20 16.74
N GLY A 209 0.39 2.94 16.51
CA GLY A 209 1.29 2.79 15.38
C GLY A 209 1.98 1.43 15.34
N LEU A 210 2.35 0.84 16.50
CA LEU A 210 2.84 -0.54 16.57
C LEU A 210 1.81 -1.53 16.00
N ALA A 211 0.55 -1.43 16.41
CA ALA A 211 -0.52 -2.30 15.93
C ALA A 211 -0.77 -2.10 14.43
N TYR A 212 -0.79 -0.83 13.99
CA TYR A 212 -1.00 -0.47 12.60
C TYR A 212 0.11 -1.01 11.70
N HIS A 213 1.37 -0.73 12.05
CA HIS A 213 2.54 -1.21 11.30
C HIS A 213 2.61 -2.73 11.24
N ALA A 214 2.33 -3.43 12.34
CA ALA A 214 2.29 -4.89 12.36
C ALA A 214 1.29 -5.44 11.34
N LYS A 215 0.07 -4.87 11.32
CA LYS A 215 -0.99 -5.33 10.43
C LYS A 215 -0.74 -4.97 8.97
N ILE A 216 -0.42 -3.70 8.67
CA ILE A 216 -0.26 -3.23 7.29
C ILE A 216 0.95 -3.86 6.60
N TRP A 217 2.09 -4.00 7.30
CA TRP A 217 3.27 -4.61 6.70
C TRP A 217 3.14 -6.13 6.58
N SER A 218 2.40 -6.78 7.50
CA SER A 218 2.00 -8.17 7.32
C SER A 218 1.12 -8.36 6.08
N GLU A 219 0.14 -7.48 5.84
CA GLU A 219 -0.69 -7.48 4.62
C GLU A 219 0.19 -7.34 3.37
N CYS A 220 1.07 -6.34 3.33
CA CYS A 220 1.96 -6.11 2.17
C CYS A 220 2.88 -7.31 1.89
N ARG A 221 3.51 -7.88 2.92
CA ARG A 221 4.44 -9.01 2.74
C ARG A 221 3.71 -10.32 2.41
N GLY A 222 2.49 -10.50 2.90
CA GLY A 222 1.61 -11.58 2.44
C GLY A 222 1.35 -11.50 0.93
N PHE A 223 1.02 -10.31 0.43
CA PHE A 223 0.83 -10.11 -1.01
C PHE A 223 2.13 -10.14 -1.83
N ALA A 224 3.30 -9.88 -1.22
CA ALA A 224 4.58 -10.13 -1.87
C ALA A 224 4.77 -11.62 -2.20
N VAL A 225 4.39 -12.50 -1.26
CA VAL A 225 4.44 -13.95 -1.46
C VAL A 225 3.49 -14.38 -2.58
N GLU A 226 2.26 -13.87 -2.59
CA GLU A 226 1.28 -14.17 -3.65
C GLU A 226 1.77 -13.68 -5.02
N PHE A 227 2.27 -12.45 -5.10
CA PHE A 227 2.86 -11.89 -6.32
C PHE A 227 3.99 -12.77 -6.85
N LEU A 228 4.96 -13.14 -6.01
CA LEU A 228 6.13 -13.92 -6.44
C LEU A 228 5.74 -15.32 -6.93
N LYS A 229 4.74 -15.96 -6.30
CA LYS A 229 4.19 -17.24 -6.77
C LYS A 229 3.54 -17.09 -8.14
N GLU A 230 2.69 -16.07 -8.32
CA GLU A 230 2.03 -15.80 -9.59
C GLU A 230 3.03 -15.45 -10.70
N ALA A 231 3.99 -14.57 -10.41
CA ALA A 231 5.05 -14.18 -11.32
C ALA A 231 5.89 -15.37 -11.81
N GLY A 232 6.22 -16.32 -10.92
CA GLY A 232 6.89 -17.55 -11.31
C GLY A 232 6.06 -18.45 -12.24
N ASN A 233 4.74 -18.52 -12.00
CA ASN A 233 3.82 -19.32 -12.81
C ASN A 233 3.62 -18.76 -14.23
N ARG A 234 3.69 -17.43 -14.41
CA ARG A 234 3.56 -16.77 -15.72
C ARG A 234 4.65 -17.14 -16.72
N PHE A 235 5.77 -17.70 -16.26
CA PHE A 235 6.85 -18.22 -17.12
C PHE A 235 6.79 -19.74 -17.35
N ASN A 236 5.63 -20.38 -17.14
CA ASN A 236 5.46 -21.83 -17.32
C ASN A 236 6.54 -22.67 -16.60
N GLY A 237 7.06 -22.17 -15.47
CA GLY A 237 8.08 -22.82 -14.66
C GLY A 237 9.53 -22.60 -15.07
N GLU A 238 9.84 -21.84 -16.14
CA GLU A 238 11.22 -21.59 -16.60
C GLU A 238 12.13 -21.04 -15.48
N TYR A 239 11.60 -20.15 -14.65
CA TYR A 239 12.31 -19.54 -13.52
C TYR A 239 11.83 -20.05 -12.15
N ALA A 240 11.14 -21.19 -12.10
CA ALA A 240 10.46 -21.68 -10.90
C ALA A 240 11.38 -21.75 -9.66
N ALA A 241 12.62 -22.22 -9.82
CA ALA A 241 13.56 -22.30 -8.71
C ALA A 241 13.93 -20.93 -8.13
N LEU A 242 14.13 -19.91 -8.98
CA LEU A 242 14.46 -18.55 -8.54
C LEU A 242 13.28 -17.89 -7.81
N PHE A 243 12.06 -18.06 -8.33
CA PHE A 243 10.87 -17.58 -7.66
C PHE A 243 10.59 -18.34 -6.37
N SER A 244 10.80 -19.65 -6.33
CA SER A 244 10.65 -20.45 -5.11
C SER A 244 11.64 -20.02 -4.01
N ASP A 245 12.88 -19.67 -4.38
CA ASP A 245 13.89 -19.12 -3.46
C ASP A 245 13.36 -17.82 -2.83
N ALA A 246 12.94 -16.85 -3.66
CA ALA A 246 12.37 -15.58 -3.20
C ALA A 246 11.10 -15.76 -2.35
N VAL A 247 10.17 -16.63 -2.78
CA VAL A 247 8.95 -16.96 -2.04
C VAL A 247 9.27 -17.49 -0.65
N SER A 248 10.29 -18.34 -0.51
CA SER A 248 10.66 -18.91 0.78
C SER A 248 11.10 -17.84 1.78
N HIS A 249 11.86 -16.84 1.32
CA HIS A 249 12.31 -15.73 2.14
C HIS A 249 11.16 -14.79 2.51
N TYR A 250 10.35 -14.34 1.54
CA TYR A 250 9.23 -13.45 1.81
C TYR A 250 8.11 -14.11 2.63
N ALA A 251 7.97 -15.44 2.58
CA ALA A 251 7.07 -16.18 3.47
C ALA A 251 7.51 -16.06 4.93
N ILE A 252 8.81 -16.17 5.22
CA ILE A 252 9.34 -15.97 6.57
C ILE A 252 9.06 -14.54 7.05
N VAL A 253 9.26 -13.53 6.20
CA VAL A 253 8.95 -12.13 6.52
C VAL A 253 7.46 -11.97 6.85
N SER A 254 6.59 -12.47 5.97
CA SER A 254 5.15 -12.42 6.14
C SER A 254 4.71 -13.07 7.46
N ASP A 255 5.19 -14.29 7.73
CA ASP A 255 4.84 -15.05 8.93
C ASP A 255 5.31 -14.35 10.20
N SER A 256 6.51 -13.77 10.19
CA SER A 256 7.04 -13.00 11.32
C SER A 256 6.23 -11.75 11.60
N LEU A 257 5.88 -10.96 10.57
CA LEU A 257 5.02 -9.78 10.73
C LEU A 257 3.60 -10.16 11.16
N THR A 258 3.04 -11.26 10.64
CA THR A 258 1.77 -11.81 11.11
C THR A 258 1.85 -12.20 12.58
N GLY A 259 2.95 -12.84 13.01
CA GLY A 259 3.22 -13.16 14.41
C GLY A 259 3.20 -11.91 15.30
N ILE A 260 3.85 -10.83 14.88
CA ILE A 260 3.81 -9.54 15.59
C ILE A 260 2.38 -9.00 15.64
N SER A 261 1.62 -9.09 14.54
CA SER A 261 0.22 -8.64 14.50
C SER A 261 -0.70 -9.46 15.42
N HIS A 262 -0.33 -10.68 15.79
CA HIS A 262 -1.06 -11.44 16.82
C HIS A 262 -0.62 -11.08 18.24
N LEU A 263 0.66 -10.73 18.43
CA LEU A 263 1.18 -10.26 19.72
C LEU A 263 0.66 -8.88 20.11
N TRP A 264 0.38 -8.02 19.12
CA TRP A 264 -0.15 -6.68 19.32
C TRP A 264 -1.18 -6.33 18.21
N PRO A 265 -2.45 -6.77 18.36
CA PRO A 265 -3.41 -6.76 17.26
C PRO A 265 -3.96 -5.39 16.89
N TRP A 266 -4.16 -5.14 15.60
CA TRP A 266 -4.93 -4.00 15.14
C TRP A 266 -6.42 -4.18 15.49
N PRO A 267 -7.12 -3.15 16.01
CA PRO A 267 -8.56 -3.23 16.20
C PRO A 267 -9.30 -3.08 14.87
N ASP A 268 -9.94 -4.15 14.41
CA ASP A 268 -10.58 -4.20 13.08
C ASP A 268 -11.86 -3.34 12.99
N GLU A 269 -12.49 -3.00 14.11
CA GLU A 269 -13.73 -2.23 14.19
C GLU A 269 -13.52 -0.86 14.85
N GLY A 270 -14.51 0.04 14.71
CA GLY A 270 -14.47 1.38 15.30
C GLY A 270 -13.93 2.49 14.38
N THR A 271 -14.01 3.72 14.88
CA THR A 271 -13.41 4.91 14.25
C THR A 271 -11.93 5.00 14.59
N HIS A 272 -11.20 5.95 13.99
CA HIS A 272 -9.80 6.19 14.36
C HIS A 272 -9.63 6.41 15.87
N ASP A 273 -10.45 7.28 16.46
CA ASP A 273 -10.37 7.63 17.88
C ASP A 273 -10.66 6.44 18.79
N THR A 274 -11.73 5.69 18.53
CA THR A 274 -12.09 4.54 19.37
C THR A 274 -11.06 3.40 19.26
N ARG A 275 -10.47 3.19 18.07
CA ARG A 275 -9.39 2.21 17.90
C ARG A 275 -8.14 2.62 18.67
N LYS A 276 -7.83 3.92 18.66
CA LYS A 276 -6.68 4.47 19.36
C LYS A 276 -6.83 4.31 20.87
N GLU A 277 -7.98 4.68 21.41
CA GLU A 277 -8.33 4.48 22.83
C GLU A 277 -8.17 3.00 23.22
N GLU A 278 -8.72 2.07 22.43
CA GLU A 278 -8.62 0.63 22.71
C GLU A 278 -7.17 0.15 22.80
N VAL A 279 -6.28 0.61 21.92
CA VAL A 279 -4.87 0.18 21.92
C VAL A 279 -4.07 0.84 23.03
N GLU A 280 -4.35 2.10 23.37
CA GLU A 280 -3.67 2.85 24.43
C GLU A 280 -3.96 2.28 25.82
N GLU A 281 -5.13 1.68 26.03
CA GLU A 281 -5.49 1.00 27.28
C GLU A 281 -4.76 -0.34 27.50
N ARG A 282 -4.12 -0.90 26.46
CA ARG A 282 -3.46 -2.20 26.54
C ARG A 282 -2.14 -2.11 27.28
N THR A 283 -1.89 -3.11 28.11
CA THR A 283 -0.57 -3.30 28.73
C THR A 283 0.18 -4.42 28.01
N LEU A 284 1.44 -4.18 27.63
CA LEU A 284 2.31 -5.22 27.09
C LEU A 284 2.55 -6.30 28.15
N GLU A 285 2.11 -7.52 27.85
CA GLU A 285 2.45 -8.68 28.68
C GLU A 285 3.98 -8.85 28.79
N LYS A 286 4.42 -9.38 29.93
CA LYS A 286 5.85 -9.63 30.18
C LYS A 286 6.43 -10.53 29.08
N GLY A 287 7.51 -10.09 28.45
CA GLY A 287 8.20 -10.82 27.38
C GLY A 287 7.59 -10.64 25.98
N THR A 288 6.44 -9.95 25.84
CA THR A 288 5.89 -9.64 24.50
C THR A 288 6.82 -8.74 23.70
N LYS A 289 7.44 -7.74 24.34
CA LYS A 289 8.46 -6.89 23.71
C LYS A 289 9.61 -7.71 23.13
N ASP A 290 10.17 -8.65 23.89
CA ASP A 290 11.30 -9.46 23.45
C ASP A 290 10.91 -10.36 22.26
N ARG A 291 9.71 -10.95 22.30
CA ARG A 291 9.16 -11.73 21.18
C ARG A 291 8.99 -10.90 19.91
N ILE A 292 8.47 -9.67 20.03
CA ILE A 292 8.32 -8.76 18.89
C ILE A 292 9.70 -8.45 18.29
N ILE A 293 10.70 -8.14 19.12
CA ILE A 293 12.07 -7.87 18.65
C ILE A 293 12.65 -9.09 17.92
N THR A 294 12.50 -10.30 18.47
CA THR A 294 12.95 -11.54 17.82
C THR A 294 12.29 -11.76 16.45
N GLU A 295 10.99 -11.52 16.32
CA GLU A 295 10.31 -11.63 15.02
C GLU A 295 10.77 -10.55 14.03
N LEU A 296 11.05 -9.33 14.50
CA LEU A 296 11.60 -8.25 13.66
C LEU A 296 13.01 -8.59 13.15
N GLU A 297 13.87 -9.14 13.99
CA GLU A 297 15.22 -9.57 13.60
C GLU A 297 15.16 -10.68 12.54
N LYS A 298 14.31 -11.69 12.77
CA LYS A 298 14.07 -12.78 11.82
C LYS A 298 13.51 -12.27 10.49
N ALA A 299 12.52 -11.36 10.52
CA ALA A 299 11.96 -10.74 9.33
C ALA A 299 13.03 -9.94 8.56
N LYS A 300 13.87 -9.17 9.27
CA LYS A 300 14.96 -8.39 8.67
C LYS A 300 15.97 -9.27 7.93
N GLU A 301 16.42 -10.35 8.57
CA GLU A 301 17.37 -11.29 7.95
C GLU A 301 16.77 -11.97 6.72
N ALA A 302 15.51 -12.42 6.81
CA ALA A 302 14.80 -13.03 5.70
C ALA A 302 14.57 -12.03 4.56
N GLU A 303 14.24 -10.77 4.85
CA GLU A 303 14.05 -9.75 3.81
C GLU A 303 15.37 -9.43 3.09
N ALA A 304 16.50 -9.37 3.81
CA ALA A 304 17.80 -9.20 3.19
C ALA A 304 18.11 -10.32 2.18
N ALA A 305 17.89 -11.57 2.58
CA ALA A 305 18.05 -12.72 1.69
C ALA A 305 17.03 -12.71 0.53
N GLY A 306 15.80 -12.29 0.80
CA GLY A 306 14.75 -12.10 -0.20
C GLY A 306 15.15 -11.11 -1.28
N VAL A 307 15.69 -9.94 -0.90
CA VAL A 307 16.19 -8.92 -1.84
C VAL A 307 17.29 -9.49 -2.73
N ASP A 308 18.20 -10.28 -2.19
CA ASP A 308 19.23 -10.95 -2.99
C ASP A 308 18.64 -11.99 -3.95
N ALA A 309 17.60 -12.72 -3.56
CA ALA A 309 16.86 -13.59 -4.47
C ALA A 309 16.17 -12.80 -5.59
N LEU A 310 15.57 -11.62 -5.30
CA LEU A 310 14.99 -10.74 -6.32
C LEU A 310 16.04 -10.32 -7.35
N LYS A 311 17.26 -9.98 -6.92
CA LYS A 311 18.37 -9.63 -7.83
C LYS A 311 18.71 -10.77 -8.78
N LYS A 312 18.69 -12.03 -8.31
CA LYS A 312 18.92 -13.21 -9.18
C LYS A 312 17.83 -13.32 -10.25
N ILE A 313 16.57 -13.13 -9.89
CA ILE A 313 15.44 -13.15 -10.84
C ILE A 313 15.62 -12.05 -11.90
N VAL A 314 15.86 -10.81 -11.49
CA VAL A 314 16.03 -9.68 -12.42
C VAL A 314 17.19 -9.93 -13.40
N ARG A 315 18.33 -10.43 -12.91
CA ARG A 315 19.48 -10.79 -13.76
C ARG A 315 19.14 -11.90 -14.76
N ALA A 316 18.38 -12.91 -14.35
CA ALA A 316 17.95 -13.98 -15.25
C ALA A 316 17.05 -13.43 -16.37
N LEU A 317 16.06 -12.59 -16.02
CA LEU A 317 15.14 -11.98 -16.98
C LEU A 317 15.81 -10.97 -17.93
N GLN A 318 16.94 -10.37 -17.56
CA GLN A 318 17.74 -9.52 -18.45
C GLN A 318 18.50 -10.30 -19.50
N ASN A 319 18.85 -11.56 -19.22
CA ASN A 319 19.61 -12.43 -20.12
C ASN A 319 18.71 -13.30 -21.01
N ALA A 320 17.41 -13.35 -20.72
CA ALA A 320 16.40 -13.97 -21.56
C ALA A 320 16.28 -13.19 -22.88
N ARG A 321 16.57 -13.85 -23.99
CA ARG A 321 16.40 -13.31 -25.35
C ARG A 321 14.98 -13.50 -25.83
#